data_AF-A0A1J3ENQ7-F1
#
_entry.id   AF-A0A1J3ENQ7-F1
#
_cell.length_a   1.000
_cell.length_b   1.000
_cell.length_c   1.000
_cell.angle_alpha   90.00
_cell.angle_beta   90.00
_cell.angle_gamma   90.00
#
_symmetry.space_group_name_H-M   'P 1'
#
loop_
_entity.id
_entity.type
_entity.pdbx_description
1 polymer ?
#
loop_
_entity_poly.entity_id
_entity_poly.type
_entity_poly.pdbx_seq_one_letter_code
_entity_poly.pdbx_strand_id
1 'polypeptide(L)'
;SDTSSVSQATERVTVVSYNILGDRNSLYHRDLYSNVSFPYLKWGYRKRLICEELIRLKPDIICLQEVDKYFDLFSMMEKAGYAGSYKRRTGDNIDG
;
A
#
# COMPACT_ATOMS: atom_id res chain seq x y z
N SER A 1 29.21 41.74 -5.05
CA SER A 1 28.49 41.02 -6.11
C SER A 1 28.46 39.54 -5.74
N ASP A 2 27.55 39.15 -4.86
CA ASP A 2 27.43 37.76 -4.40
C ASP A 2 26.32 37.06 -5.18
N THR A 3 26.67 36.61 -6.37
CA THR A 3 25.86 35.62 -7.11
C THR A 3 26.26 34.24 -6.63
N SER A 4 25.76 33.85 -5.45
CA SER A 4 25.75 32.46 -5.03
C SER A 4 24.85 31.70 -6.00
N SER A 5 25.44 30.81 -6.82
CA SER A 5 24.71 29.95 -7.74
C SER A 5 23.80 29.03 -6.93
N VAL A 6 22.52 29.38 -6.83
CA VAL A 6 21.50 28.46 -6.33
C VAL A 6 21.41 27.34 -7.36
N SER A 7 22.04 26.22 -7.07
CA SER A 7 21.74 24.97 -7.77
C SER A 7 20.25 24.72 -7.58
N GLN A 8 19.45 24.90 -8.64
CA GLN A 8 18.06 24.47 -8.67
C GLN A 8 18.07 22.95 -8.46
N ALA A 9 17.95 22.52 -7.21
CA ALA A 9 17.68 21.12 -6.91
C ALA A 9 16.32 20.82 -7.55
N THR A 10 16.31 19.95 -8.56
CA THR A 10 15.06 19.46 -9.13
C THR A 10 14.35 18.67 -8.03
N GLU A 11 13.30 19.26 -7.46
CA GLU A 11 12.45 18.56 -6.51
C GLU A 11 11.83 17.34 -7.21
N ARG A 12 12.04 16.17 -6.62
CA ARG A 12 11.52 14.91 -7.13
C ARG A 12 10.49 14.39 -6.15
N VAL A 13 9.29 14.10 -6.66
CA VAL A 13 8.23 13.41 -5.93
C VAL A 13 8.21 11.96 -6.37
N THR A 14 8.13 11.05 -5.41
CA THR A 14 8.05 9.62 -5.59
C THR A 14 6.65 9.13 -5.23
N VAL A 15 6.08 8.32 -6.12
CA VAL A 15 4.70 7.82 -5.97
C VAL A 15 4.71 6.31 -6.11
N VAL A 16 4.09 5.61 -5.17
CA VAL A 16 3.78 4.19 -5.28
C VAL A 16 2.30 4.02 -5.56
N SER A 17 1.98 3.20 -6.57
CA SER A 17 0.63 2.68 -6.80
C SER A 17 0.66 1.17 -6.70
N TYR A 18 -0.08 0.59 -5.75
CA TYR A 18 0.00 -0.84 -5.46
C TYR A 18 -1.36 -1.45 -5.13
N ASN A 19 -1.77 -2.44 -5.92
CA ASN A 19 -2.90 -3.29 -5.60
C ASN A 19 -2.43 -4.37 -4.61
N ILE A 20 -2.96 -4.34 -3.39
CA ILE A 20 -2.47 -5.18 -2.29
C ILE A 20 -3.24 -6.49 -2.12
N LEU A 21 -4.17 -6.79 -3.02
CA LEU A 21 -5.07 -7.94 -2.95
C LEU A 21 -5.84 -7.99 -1.62
N GLY A 22 -7.10 -7.51 -1.63
CA GLY A 22 -7.92 -7.46 -0.41
C GLY A 22 -7.99 -8.81 0.29
N ASP A 23 -8.03 -8.83 1.63
CA ASP A 23 -8.10 -10.08 2.39
C ASP A 23 -9.32 -10.92 1.98
N ARG A 24 -10.48 -10.26 1.82
CA ARG A 24 -11.70 -10.87 1.29
C ARG A 24 -11.44 -11.48 -0.09
N ASN A 25 -10.86 -10.74 -1.03
CA ASN A 25 -10.60 -11.22 -2.39
C ASN A 25 -9.71 -12.47 -2.38
N SER A 26 -8.66 -12.48 -1.55
CA SER A 26 -7.77 -13.65 -1.39
C SER A 26 -8.44 -14.87 -0.76
N LEU A 27 -9.50 -14.67 0.04
CA LEU A 27 -10.26 -15.74 0.68
C LEU A 27 -11.37 -16.29 -0.24
N TYR A 28 -12.09 -15.41 -0.94
CA TYR A 28 -13.20 -15.78 -1.83
C TYR A 28 -12.70 -16.51 -3.09
N HIS A 29 -11.57 -16.07 -3.65
CA HIS A 29 -11.00 -16.63 -4.88
C HIS A 29 -9.76 -17.48 -4.60
N ARG A 30 -9.83 -18.35 -3.59
CA ARG A 30 -8.70 -19.19 -3.15
C ARG A 30 -8.21 -20.15 -4.23
N ASP A 31 -9.10 -20.59 -5.10
CA ASP A 31 -8.83 -21.45 -6.26
C ASP A 31 -7.83 -20.81 -7.24
N LEU A 32 -7.89 -19.47 -7.41
CA LEU A 32 -6.93 -18.72 -8.22
C LEU A 32 -5.50 -18.77 -7.66
N TYR A 33 -5.34 -19.10 -6.37
CA TYR A 33 -4.07 -19.17 -5.66
C TYR A 33 -3.74 -20.60 -5.19
N SER A 34 -4.23 -21.61 -5.90
CA SER A 34 -4.05 -23.03 -5.54
C SER A 34 -2.59 -23.48 -5.44
N ASN A 35 -1.67 -22.79 -6.11
CA ASN A 35 -0.22 -23.00 -6.05
C ASN A 35 0.47 -22.26 -4.88
N VAL A 36 -0.25 -21.44 -4.12
CA VAL A 36 0.29 -20.67 -3.00
C VAL A 36 -0.04 -21.36 -1.67
N SER A 37 0.97 -21.59 -0.84
CA SER A 37 0.76 -22.16 0.49
C SER A 37 -0.11 -21.24 1.34
N PHE A 38 -1.15 -21.82 1.97
CA PHE A 38 -2.16 -21.06 2.73
C PHE A 38 -1.60 -20.08 3.78
N PRO A 39 -0.55 -20.40 4.56
CA PRO A 39 0.05 -19.44 5.48
C PRO A 39 0.51 -18.13 4.83
N TYR A 40 0.89 -18.15 3.55
CA TYR A 40 1.33 -16.96 2.81
C TYR A 40 0.18 -16.09 2.30
N LEU A 41 -1.03 -16.67 2.16
CA LEU A 41 -2.23 -15.92 1.80
C LEU A 41 -2.87 -15.19 2.98
N LYS A 42 -2.57 -15.62 4.22
CA LYS A 42 -3.12 -14.99 5.43
C LYS A 42 -2.76 -13.51 5.49
N TRP A 43 -3.76 -12.66 5.74
CA TRP A 43 -3.58 -11.21 5.89
C TRP A 43 -2.41 -10.81 6.78
N GLY A 44 -2.25 -11.43 7.95
CA GLY A 44 -1.17 -11.07 8.87
C GLY A 44 0.23 -11.24 8.25
N TYR A 45 0.42 -12.27 7.42
CA TYR A 45 1.67 -12.49 6.69
C TYR A 45 1.84 -11.47 5.58
N ARG A 46 0.80 -11.27 4.74
CA ARG A 46 0.84 -10.33 3.61
C ARG A 46 1.01 -8.88 4.06
N LYS A 47 0.21 -8.43 5.03
CA LYS A 47 0.29 -7.07 5.62
C LYS A 47 1.71 -6.74 6.06
N ARG A 48 2.38 -7.66 6.76
CA ARG A 48 3.75 -7.44 7.24
C ARG A 48 4.68 -7.16 6.05
N LEU A 49 4.63 -7.98 5.01
CA LEU A 49 5.46 -7.80 3.82
C LEU A 49 5.12 -6.52 3.04
N ILE A 50 3.84 -6.22 2.86
CA ILE A 50 3.37 -4.99 2.21
C ILE A 50 3.90 -3.76 2.97
N CYS A 51 3.78 -3.74 4.30
CA CYS A 51 4.28 -2.62 5.09
C CYS A 51 5.82 -2.51 5.03
N GLU A 52 6.54 -3.64 5.12
CA GLU A 52 8.00 -3.67 4.98
C GLU A 52 8.46 -3.12 3.62
N GLU A 53 7.74 -3.43 2.54
CA GLU A 53 8.01 -2.93 1.19
C GLU A 53 7.77 -1.42 1.08
N LEU A 54 6.59 -0.93 1.50
CA LEU A 54 6.24 0.49 1.45
C LEU A 54 7.19 1.37 2.27
N ILE A 55 7.53 0.92 3.50
CA ILE A 55 8.46 1.64 4.38
C ILE A 55 9.87 1.68 3.77
N ARG A 56 10.31 0.58 3.14
CA ARG A 56 11.62 0.51 2.48
C ARG A 56 11.70 1.42 1.27
N LEU A 57 10.63 1.47 0.46
CA LEU A 57 10.56 2.36 -0.70
C LEU A 57 10.54 3.83 -0.29
N LYS A 58 9.97 4.13 0.89
CA LYS A 58 9.85 5.48 1.47
C LYS A 58 9.36 6.53 0.46
N PRO A 59 8.26 6.27 -0.28
CA PRO A 59 7.77 7.22 -1.27
C PRO A 59 7.15 8.45 -0.60
N ASP A 60 6.99 9.54 -1.33
CA ASP A 60 6.28 10.73 -0.86
C ASP A 60 4.76 10.50 -0.84
N ILE A 61 4.24 9.72 -1.80
CA ILE A 61 2.80 9.43 -1.93
C ILE A 61 2.58 7.92 -2.13
N ILE A 62 1.58 7.37 -1.42
CA ILE A 62 1.16 5.97 -1.53
C ILE A 62 -0.31 5.90 -1.94
N CYS A 63 -0.58 5.22 -3.06
CA CYS A 63 -1.91 4.92 -3.55
C CYS A 63 -2.14 3.41 -3.53
N LEU A 64 -3.11 2.93 -2.74
CA LEU A 64 -3.39 1.50 -2.62
C LEU A 64 -4.77 1.14 -3.19
N GLN A 65 -4.84 0.01 -3.89
CA GLN A 65 -6.09 -0.58 -4.40
C GLN A 65 -6.43 -1.90 -3.68
N GLU A 66 -7.70 -2.33 -3.76
CA GLU A 66 -8.24 -3.50 -3.06
C GLU A 66 -8.06 -3.48 -1.52
N VAL A 67 -8.04 -2.31 -0.91
CA VAL A 67 -7.87 -2.18 0.54
C VAL A 67 -9.20 -2.45 1.27
N ASP A 68 -9.30 -3.56 1.99
CA ASP A 68 -10.45 -3.91 2.83
C ASP A 68 -10.16 -3.83 4.34
N LYS A 69 -8.88 -3.80 4.73
CA LYS A 69 -8.38 -3.68 6.12
C LYS A 69 -7.55 -2.42 6.34
N TYR A 70 -8.07 -1.27 5.90
CA TYR A 70 -7.36 0.02 5.92
C TYR A 70 -6.73 0.38 7.27
N PHE A 71 -7.51 0.35 8.37
CA PHE A 71 -7.00 0.78 9.69
C PHE A 71 -5.83 -0.06 10.20
N ASP A 72 -5.82 -1.36 9.88
CA ASP A 72 -4.74 -2.26 10.28
C ASP A 72 -3.43 -1.91 9.55
N LEU A 73 -3.52 -1.55 8.26
CA LEU A 73 -2.38 -1.09 7.47
C LEU A 73 -1.95 0.34 7.85
N PHE A 74 -2.91 1.24 8.05
CA PHE A 74 -2.66 2.65 8.38
C PHE A 74 -1.93 2.80 9.71
N SER A 75 -2.22 1.97 10.72
CA SER A 75 -1.52 2.00 12.02
C SER A 75 0.01 1.84 11.91
N MET A 76 0.49 1.16 10.86
CA MET A 76 1.93 1.02 10.56
C MET A 76 2.46 2.20 9.76
N MET A 77 1.68 2.70 8.80
CA MET A 77 2.06 3.83 7.95
C MET A 77 2.11 5.14 8.74
N GLU A 78 1.21 5.34 9.70
CA GLU A 78 1.21 6.50 10.60
C GLU A 78 2.49 6.56 11.43
N LYS A 79 2.96 5.41 11.95
CA LYS A 79 4.25 5.31 12.66
C LYS A 79 5.45 5.61 11.76
N ALA A 80 5.30 5.40 10.45
CA ALA A 80 6.31 5.74 9.45
C ALA A 80 6.23 7.21 8.97
N GLY A 81 5.29 8.01 9.50
CA GLY A 81 5.16 9.43 9.21
C GLY A 81 4.13 9.78 8.13
N TYR A 82 3.34 8.82 7.66
CA TYR A 82 2.32 9.06 6.64
C TYR A 82 0.99 9.50 7.26
N ALA A 83 0.38 10.52 6.67
CA ALA A 83 -1.06 10.77 6.79
C ALA A 83 -1.82 9.95 5.72
N GLY A 84 -3.07 9.62 5.99
CA GLY A 84 -3.85 8.78 5.08
C GLY A 84 -5.34 9.08 5.09
N SER A 85 -5.97 8.84 3.95
CA SER A 85 -7.43 8.84 3.80
C SER A 85 -7.86 7.56 3.11
N TYR A 86 -9.08 7.12 3.41
CA TYR A 86 -9.64 5.92 2.83
C TYR A 86 -11.06 6.17 2.36
N LYS A 87 -11.32 5.77 1.12
CA LYS A 87 -12.65 5.72 0.55
C LYS A 87 -12.96 4.29 0.13
N ARG A 88 -13.90 3.66 0.84
CA ARG A 88 -14.43 2.36 0.42
C ARG A 88 -15.21 2.52 -0.88
N ARG A 89 -15.10 1.55 -1.76
CA ARG A 89 -15.96 1.47 -2.95
C ARG A 89 -17.42 1.30 -2.50
N THR A 90 -18.32 2.04 -3.14
CA THR A 90 -19.77 1.94 -2.92
C THR A 90 -20.36 0.96 -3.94
N GLY A 91 -20.86 -0.19 -3.50
CA GLY A 91 -21.49 -1.22 -4.34
C GLY A 91 -21.33 -2.63 -3.77
N ASP A 92 -22.28 -3.52 -4.09
CA ASP A 92 -22.33 -4.90 -3.58
C ASP A 92 -21.44 -5.89 -4.37
N ASN A 93 -20.72 -5.42 -5.39
CA ASN A 93 -19.81 -6.27 -6.16
C ASN A 93 -18.62 -6.69 -5.30
N ILE A 94 -18.47 -8.00 -5.13
CA ILE A 94 -17.44 -8.64 -4.33
C ILE A 94 -16.10 -8.70 -5.10
N ASP A 95 -16.16 -8.52 -6.43
CA ASP A 95 -15.03 -8.62 -7.35
C ASP A 95 -14.69 -7.26 -7.96
N GLY A 96 -13.39 -6.95 -8.01
CA GLY A 96 -12.79 -5.95 -8.91
C GLY A 96 -13.43 -4.59 -8.93
#